data_AF-A0A2V2GJX8-F1
#
_entry.id   AF-A0A2V2GJX8-F1
#
_cell.length_a   1.000
_cell.length_b   1.000
_cell.length_c   1.000
_cell.angle_alpha   90.00
_cell.angle_beta   90.00
_cell.angle_gamma   90.00
#
_symmetry.space_group_name_H-M   'P 1'
#
loop_
_entity.id
_entity.type
_entity.pdbx_description
1 polymer ?
#
loop_
_entity_poly.entity_id
_entity_poly.type
_entity_poly.pdbx_seq_one_letter_code
_entity_poly.pdbx_strand_id
1 'polypeptide(L)'
;MPNKIVEDKMTKLVGLLGDMAEKGCVDELDSGPTTDFAKECWEKFCDIYDNPDFRHSYYTISSSLEKYDPAQRDSLPVYLSSAIDYAKTQNSDESRRIAKSVQKLLDHVELECLRINRMDQVKRDADRAESIQSEAIKLNKTTEETGKRLDERVNGFHEQSITILGIFSAVVIGFMSGLSMFTAGFNQLSEVNVYIITFYSVIVGTILFDILFMLIFFIAKISGHSVAREAKESKWWIVSTWRRYPYVYCFHFFALVVLGVTFFLKPKV
;
A
#
# COMPACT_ATOMS: atom_id res chain seq x y z
N MET A 1 -62.46 25.25 10.10
CA MET A 1 -62.18 26.14 8.94
C MET A 1 -60.84 26.89 8.99
N PRO A 2 -60.27 27.36 10.13
CA PRO A 2 -59.02 28.15 10.09
C PRO A 2 -57.79 27.36 9.59
N ASN A 3 -57.77 26.04 9.78
CA ASN A 3 -56.63 25.20 9.38
C ASN A 3 -56.42 25.15 7.85
N LYS A 4 -57.49 25.19 7.05
CA LYS A 4 -57.41 25.07 5.58
C LYS A 4 -56.79 26.30 4.93
N ILE A 5 -57.01 27.49 5.51
CA ILE A 5 -56.43 28.75 5.02
C ILE A 5 -54.93 28.82 5.35
N VAL A 6 -54.54 28.36 6.55
CA VAL A 6 -53.13 28.29 6.96
C VAL A 6 -52.37 27.29 6.08
N GLU A 7 -52.97 26.14 5.79
CA GLU A 7 -52.39 25.11 4.93
C GLU A 7 -52.21 25.61 3.48
N ASP A 8 -53.21 26.27 2.89
CA ASP A 8 -53.12 26.88 1.56
C ASP A 8 -51.98 27.90 1.45
N LYS A 9 -51.86 28.80 2.43
CA LYS A 9 -50.77 29.78 2.50
C LYS A 9 -49.40 29.15 2.67
N MET A 10 -49.30 28.08 3.46
CA MET A 10 -48.07 27.31 3.57
C MET A 10 -47.71 26.63 2.25
N THR A 11 -48.68 26.08 1.52
CA THR A 11 -48.45 25.49 0.20
C THR A 11 -47.96 26.55 -0.79
N LYS A 12 -48.60 27.72 -0.84
CA LYS A 12 -48.14 28.85 -1.67
C LYS A 12 -46.72 29.29 -1.30
N LEU A 13 -46.40 29.34 -0.02
CA LEU A 13 -45.07 29.72 0.46
C LEU A 13 -44.00 28.72 0.05
N VAL A 14 -44.25 27.42 0.22
CA VAL A 14 -43.32 26.37 -0.23
C VAL A 14 -43.19 26.38 -1.75
N GLY A 15 -44.28 26.63 -2.48
CA GLY A 15 -44.25 26.81 -3.94
C GLY A 15 -43.35 27.97 -4.36
N LEU A 16 -43.51 29.14 -3.73
CA LEU A 16 -42.67 30.31 -4.00
C LEU A 16 -41.19 30.05 -3.71
N LEU A 17 -40.86 29.36 -2.61
CA LEU A 17 -39.48 28.95 -2.35
C LEU A 17 -38.96 27.96 -3.41
N GLY A 18 -39.84 27.09 -3.94
CA GLY A 18 -39.54 26.25 -5.09
C GLY A 18 -39.21 27.06 -6.34
N ASP A 19 -40.04 28.03 -6.69
CA ASP A 19 -39.82 28.93 -7.84
C ASP A 19 -38.46 29.65 -7.73
N MET A 20 -38.12 30.16 -6.53
CA MET A 20 -36.83 30.80 -6.25
C MET A 20 -35.65 29.83 -6.37
N ALA A 21 -35.79 28.61 -5.84
CA ALA A 21 -34.77 27.57 -5.91
C ALA A 21 -34.52 27.11 -7.35
N GLU A 22 -35.57 26.95 -8.16
CA GLU A 22 -35.47 26.58 -9.58
C GLU A 22 -34.82 27.68 -10.43
N LYS A 23 -35.04 28.95 -10.09
CA LYS A 23 -34.39 30.07 -10.80
C LYS A 23 -32.85 30.03 -10.69
N GLY A 24 -32.30 29.39 -9.65
CA GLY A 24 -30.87 29.14 -9.52
C GLY A 24 -30.04 30.39 -9.16
N CYS A 25 -28.72 30.34 -9.42
CA CYS A 25 -27.79 31.42 -9.09
C CYS A 25 -28.18 32.73 -9.78
N VAL A 26 -28.27 33.79 -8.99
CA VAL A 26 -28.50 35.17 -9.44
C VAL A 26 -27.27 35.60 -10.25
N ASP A 27 -27.43 35.85 -11.56
CA ASP A 27 -26.42 36.61 -12.30
C ASP A 27 -26.21 37.95 -11.59
N GLU A 28 -24.98 38.42 -11.41
CA GLU A 28 -24.69 39.67 -10.65
C GLU A 28 -25.51 40.89 -11.14
N LEU A 29 -25.98 40.87 -12.39
CA LEU A 29 -26.84 41.88 -13.02
C LEU A 29 -28.31 41.84 -12.56
N ASP A 30 -28.79 40.74 -11.99
CA ASP A 30 -30.20 40.48 -11.61
C ASP A 30 -30.43 40.58 -10.06
N SER A 31 -29.42 41.04 -9.34
CA SER A 31 -29.40 41.20 -7.87
C SER A 31 -29.89 42.56 -7.37
N GLY A 32 -30.23 43.48 -8.29
CA GLY A 32 -30.75 44.79 -7.95
C GLY A 32 -32.12 44.71 -7.26
N PRO A 33 -32.43 45.61 -6.31
CA PRO A 33 -33.72 45.64 -5.61
C PRO A 33 -34.92 45.98 -6.51
N THR A 34 -34.70 46.14 -7.82
CA THR A 34 -35.68 46.54 -8.84
C THR A 34 -35.86 45.51 -9.95
N THR A 35 -35.38 44.28 -9.79
CA THR A 35 -35.62 43.24 -10.81
C THR A 35 -37.09 42.84 -10.86
N ASP A 36 -37.58 42.52 -12.06
CA ASP A 36 -38.97 42.11 -12.28
C ASP A 36 -39.33 40.89 -11.41
N PHE A 37 -38.35 40.03 -11.13
CA PHE A 37 -38.52 38.86 -10.27
C PHE A 37 -38.63 39.19 -8.78
N ALA A 38 -37.82 40.13 -8.27
CA ALA A 38 -37.94 40.57 -6.87
C ALA A 38 -39.31 41.18 -6.60
N LYS A 39 -39.84 41.93 -7.58
CA LYS A 39 -41.20 42.46 -7.56
C LYS A 39 -42.26 41.34 -7.57
N GLU A 40 -42.15 40.36 -8.48
CA GLU A 40 -43.08 39.23 -8.54
C GLU A 40 -43.12 38.44 -7.22
N CYS A 41 -41.94 38.18 -6.66
CA CYS A 41 -41.81 37.51 -5.36
C CYS A 41 -42.46 38.32 -4.24
N TRP A 42 -42.25 39.64 -4.23
CA TRP A 42 -42.89 40.52 -3.25
C TRP A 42 -44.42 40.53 -3.37
N GLU A 43 -44.97 40.58 -4.58
CA GLU A 43 -46.42 40.50 -4.79
C GLU A 43 -47.00 39.18 -4.25
N LYS A 44 -46.32 38.05 -4.49
CA LYS A 44 -46.70 36.75 -3.91
C LYS A 44 -46.59 36.75 -2.38
N PHE A 45 -45.56 37.40 -1.79
CA PHE A 45 -45.46 37.54 -0.34
C PHE A 45 -46.59 38.38 0.27
N CYS A 46 -47.06 39.41 -0.45
CA CYS A 46 -48.20 40.20 -0.02
C CYS A 46 -49.47 39.35 0.10
N ASP A 47 -49.72 38.44 -0.85
CA ASP A 47 -50.86 37.49 -0.80
C ASP A 47 -50.71 36.48 0.35
N ILE A 48 -49.50 35.94 0.56
CA ILE A 48 -49.26 34.93 1.60
C ILE A 48 -49.41 35.52 3.01
N TYR A 49 -48.84 36.71 3.24
CA TYR A 49 -48.76 37.36 4.55
C TYR A 49 -49.81 38.46 4.77
N ASP A 50 -50.84 38.56 3.94
CA ASP A 50 -51.98 39.49 4.09
C ASP A 50 -52.63 39.39 5.49
N ASN A 51 -52.76 38.18 6.04
CA ASN A 51 -53.27 37.93 7.38
C ASN A 51 -52.16 38.13 8.44
N PRO A 52 -52.32 39.07 9.40
CA PRO A 52 -51.38 39.30 10.50
C PRO A 52 -51.12 38.09 11.40
N ASP A 53 -52.08 37.19 11.55
CA ASP A 53 -51.97 36.02 12.42
C ASP A 53 -51.29 34.82 11.74
N PHE A 54 -51.04 34.90 10.43
CA PHE A 54 -50.37 33.84 9.71
C PHE A 54 -48.90 33.76 10.14
N ARG A 55 -48.52 32.59 10.64
CA ARG A 55 -47.13 32.23 10.95
C ARG A 55 -46.73 31.03 10.12
N HIS A 56 -45.63 31.18 9.37
CA HIS A 56 -45.11 30.06 8.60
C HIS A 56 -44.59 28.94 9.51
N SER A 57 -44.80 27.69 9.12
CA SER A 57 -44.36 26.51 9.86
C SER A 57 -42.87 26.26 9.66
N TYR A 58 -42.10 26.38 10.73
CA TYR A 58 -40.64 26.18 10.70
C TYR A 58 -40.29 24.78 10.25
N TYR A 59 -41.04 23.78 10.73
CA TYR A 59 -40.90 22.38 10.33
C TYR A 59 -41.11 22.19 8.83
N THR A 60 -42.14 22.82 8.26
CA THR A 60 -42.45 22.70 6.83
C THR A 60 -41.37 23.36 5.98
N ILE A 61 -40.86 24.54 6.38
CA ILE A 61 -39.75 25.20 5.70
C ILE A 61 -38.49 24.34 5.77
N SER A 62 -38.14 23.81 6.96
CA SER A 62 -36.98 22.93 7.09
C SER A 62 -37.11 21.68 6.21
N SER A 63 -38.29 21.06 6.19
CA SER A 63 -38.57 19.88 5.37
C SER A 63 -38.55 20.16 3.86
N SER A 64 -38.88 21.38 3.42
CA SER A 64 -38.74 21.76 2.01
C SER A 64 -37.28 22.01 1.64
N LEU A 65 -36.51 22.67 2.51
CA LEU A 65 -35.10 23.00 2.26
C LEU A 65 -34.21 21.76 2.14
N GLU A 66 -34.52 20.67 2.84
CA GLU A 66 -33.81 19.39 2.72
C GLU A 66 -33.86 18.79 1.30
N LYS A 67 -34.84 19.17 0.47
CA LYS A 67 -35.01 18.65 -0.88
C LYS A 67 -34.15 19.37 -1.92
N TYR A 68 -33.68 20.57 -1.59
CA TYR A 68 -32.89 21.40 -2.48
C TYR A 68 -31.41 21.03 -2.43
N ASP A 69 -30.73 21.17 -3.56
CA ASP A 69 -29.28 21.04 -3.60
C ASP A 69 -28.59 22.24 -2.88
N PRO A 70 -27.28 22.16 -2.59
CA PRO A 70 -26.58 23.24 -1.90
C PRO A 70 -26.63 24.60 -2.63
N ALA A 71 -26.53 24.61 -3.96
CA ALA A 71 -26.52 25.85 -4.74
C ALA A 71 -27.91 26.52 -4.72
N GLN A 72 -28.97 25.72 -4.79
CA GLN A 72 -30.35 26.18 -4.62
C GLN A 72 -30.60 26.73 -3.22
N ARG A 73 -30.08 26.08 -2.18
CA ARG A 73 -30.19 26.57 -0.79
C ARG A 73 -29.48 27.90 -0.59
N ASP A 74 -28.32 28.08 -1.23
CA ASP A 74 -27.50 29.29 -1.11
C ASP A 74 -28.10 30.49 -1.88
N SER A 75 -28.94 30.25 -2.92
CA SER A 75 -29.61 31.32 -3.66
C SER A 75 -30.86 31.87 -2.97
N LEU A 76 -31.55 31.07 -2.14
CA LEU A 76 -32.78 31.48 -1.47
C LEU A 76 -32.64 32.73 -0.58
N PRO A 77 -31.60 32.86 0.29
CA PRO A 77 -31.39 34.07 1.07
C PRO A 77 -31.25 35.32 0.21
N VAL A 78 -30.64 35.21 -0.97
CA VAL A 78 -30.44 36.33 -1.89
C VAL A 78 -31.79 36.83 -2.41
N TYR A 79 -32.64 35.93 -2.93
CA TYR A 79 -33.96 36.32 -3.43
C TYR A 79 -34.88 36.86 -2.33
N LEU A 80 -34.83 36.28 -1.13
CA LEU A 80 -35.58 36.77 0.02
C LEU A 80 -35.12 38.18 0.43
N SER A 81 -33.80 38.42 0.42
CA SER A 81 -33.22 39.74 0.70
C SER A 81 -33.65 40.78 -0.35
N SER A 82 -33.58 40.44 -1.64
CA SER A 82 -34.03 41.32 -2.73
C SER A 82 -35.51 41.67 -2.63
N ALA A 83 -36.37 40.72 -2.26
CA ALA A 83 -37.80 40.99 -2.04
C ALA A 83 -38.04 41.93 -0.85
N ILE A 84 -37.27 41.79 0.23
CA ILE A 84 -37.32 42.70 1.39
C ILE A 84 -36.82 44.09 1.01
N ASP A 85 -35.80 44.20 0.17
CA ASP A 85 -35.32 45.49 -0.30
C ASP A 85 -36.33 46.19 -1.22
N TYR A 86 -37.00 45.46 -2.10
CA TYR A 86 -38.13 45.99 -2.86
C TYR A 86 -39.28 46.47 -1.95
N ALA A 87 -39.57 45.75 -0.87
CA ALA A 87 -40.60 46.17 0.09
C ALA A 87 -40.32 47.55 0.71
N LYS A 88 -39.04 47.90 0.91
CA LYS A 88 -38.63 49.19 1.48
C LYS A 88 -38.98 50.37 0.55
N THR A 89 -39.15 50.15 -0.76
CA THR A 89 -39.50 51.23 -1.71
C THR A 89 -40.99 51.57 -1.70
N GLN A 90 -41.85 50.67 -1.21
CA GLN A 90 -43.32 50.81 -1.25
C GLN A 90 -43.88 51.76 -0.17
N ASN A 91 -43.11 52.09 0.88
CA ASN A 91 -43.45 53.08 1.92
C ASN A 91 -44.85 52.99 2.56
N SER A 92 -45.44 51.79 2.68
CA SER A 92 -46.70 51.57 3.40
C SER A 92 -46.52 50.82 4.73
N ASP A 93 -47.40 51.05 5.71
CA ASP A 93 -47.37 50.35 7.00
C ASP A 93 -47.63 48.84 6.85
N GLU A 94 -48.48 48.45 5.90
CA GLU A 94 -48.74 47.06 5.56
C GLU A 94 -47.50 46.39 4.95
N SER A 95 -46.84 47.06 4.00
CA SER A 95 -45.56 46.58 3.44
C SER A 95 -44.51 46.39 4.53
N ARG A 96 -44.43 47.31 5.51
CA ARG A 96 -43.51 47.18 6.64
C ARG A 96 -43.84 45.98 7.54
N ARG A 97 -45.13 45.67 7.75
CA ARG A 97 -45.57 44.49 8.51
C ARG A 97 -45.20 43.19 7.78
N ILE A 98 -45.51 43.10 6.48
CA ILE A 98 -45.21 41.92 5.66
C ILE A 98 -43.70 41.72 5.55
N ALA A 99 -42.93 42.78 5.34
CA ALA A 99 -41.47 42.72 5.28
C ALA A 99 -40.86 42.12 6.56
N LYS A 100 -41.42 42.43 7.75
CA LYS A 100 -41.00 41.78 9.00
C LYS A 100 -41.30 40.28 9.03
N SER A 101 -42.39 39.82 8.42
CA SER A 101 -42.72 38.40 8.32
C SER A 101 -41.79 37.68 7.34
N VAL A 102 -41.45 38.31 6.22
CA VAL A 102 -40.46 37.79 5.26
C VAL A 102 -39.05 37.80 5.85
N GLN A 103 -38.68 38.82 6.64
CA GLN A 103 -37.41 38.82 7.37
C GLN A 103 -37.29 37.63 8.33
N LYS A 104 -38.37 37.29 9.06
CA LYS A 104 -38.38 36.09 9.91
C LYS A 104 -38.19 34.80 9.11
N LEU A 105 -38.73 34.76 7.89
CA LEU A 105 -38.54 33.63 6.99
C LEU A 105 -37.09 33.56 6.52
N LEU A 106 -36.50 34.68 6.11
CA LEU A 106 -35.09 34.79 5.74
C LEU A 106 -34.19 34.27 6.86
N ASP A 107 -34.37 34.78 8.10
CA ASP A 107 -33.60 34.34 9.26
C ASP A 107 -33.73 32.82 9.50
N HIS A 108 -34.93 32.25 9.30
CA HIS A 108 -35.17 30.81 9.45
C HIS A 108 -34.52 29.99 8.32
N VAL A 109 -34.60 30.47 7.07
CA VAL A 109 -33.97 29.83 5.91
C VAL A 109 -32.44 29.85 6.06
N GLU A 110 -31.84 30.99 6.42
CA GLU A 110 -30.38 31.09 6.65
C GLU A 110 -29.90 30.14 7.74
N LEU A 111 -30.60 30.09 8.88
CA LEU A 111 -30.27 29.19 9.98
C LEU A 111 -30.35 27.72 9.57
N GLU A 112 -31.37 27.37 8.78
CA GLU A 112 -31.57 26.02 8.29
C GLU A 112 -30.52 25.63 7.23
N CYS A 113 -30.21 26.50 6.29
CA CYS A 113 -29.14 26.28 5.31
C CYS A 113 -27.79 26.01 6.01
N LEU A 114 -27.45 26.81 7.04
CA LEU A 114 -26.26 26.56 7.88
C LEU A 114 -26.32 25.21 8.61
N ARG A 115 -27.49 24.79 9.08
CA ARG A 115 -27.67 23.51 9.78
C ARG A 115 -27.49 22.33 8.83
N ILE A 116 -28.17 22.34 7.68
CA ILE A 116 -28.09 21.26 6.69
C ILE A 116 -26.67 21.14 6.15
N ASN A 117 -26.03 22.26 5.79
CA ASN A 117 -24.66 22.24 5.27
C ASN A 117 -23.65 21.66 6.27
N ARG A 118 -23.80 21.94 7.58
CA ARG A 118 -22.99 21.30 8.63
C ARG A 118 -23.30 19.82 8.79
N MET A 119 -24.57 19.41 8.72
CA MET A 119 -24.94 18.01 8.79
C MET A 119 -24.38 17.21 7.61
N ASP A 120 -24.39 17.79 6.41
CA ASP A 120 -23.79 17.21 5.21
C ASP A 120 -22.27 17.04 5.36
N GLN A 121 -21.58 17.99 6.01
CA GLN A 121 -20.15 17.86 6.35
C GLN A 121 -19.91 16.71 7.33
N VAL A 122 -20.66 16.66 8.43
CA VAL A 122 -20.53 15.60 9.45
C VAL A 122 -20.75 14.21 8.85
N LYS A 123 -21.74 14.07 7.96
CA LYS A 123 -21.99 12.80 7.26
C LYS A 123 -20.81 12.38 6.40
N ARG A 124 -20.24 13.30 5.60
CA ARG A 124 -19.04 13.01 4.78
C ARG A 124 -17.84 12.62 5.64
N ASP A 125 -17.64 13.30 6.76
CA ASP A 125 -16.53 13.00 7.67
C ASP A 125 -16.72 11.64 8.34
N ALA A 126 -17.96 11.27 8.70
CA ALA A 126 -18.29 9.95 9.23
C ALA A 126 -18.05 8.83 8.20
N ASP A 127 -18.55 9.00 6.98
CA ASP A 127 -18.35 8.03 5.87
C ASP A 127 -16.85 7.87 5.57
N ARG A 128 -16.09 8.97 5.57
CA ARG A 128 -14.63 8.95 5.41
C ARG A 128 -13.94 8.22 6.56
N ALA A 129 -14.33 8.49 7.81
CA ALA A 129 -13.77 7.82 8.98
C ALA A 129 -14.02 6.30 8.95
N GLU A 130 -15.22 5.87 8.58
CA GLU A 130 -15.56 4.45 8.43
C GLU A 130 -14.70 3.78 7.34
N SER A 131 -14.53 4.44 6.19
CA SER A 131 -13.69 3.92 5.10
C SER A 131 -12.24 3.72 5.55
N ILE A 132 -11.65 4.73 6.22
CA ILE A 132 -10.28 4.69 6.74
C ILE A 132 -10.14 3.58 7.79
N GLN A 133 -11.11 3.43 8.69
CA GLN A 133 -11.10 2.37 9.70
C GLN A 133 -11.12 0.99 9.05
N SER A 134 -11.98 0.80 8.04
CA SER A 134 -12.08 -0.48 7.32
C SER A 134 -10.78 -0.84 6.59
N GLU A 135 -10.09 0.15 6.02
CA GLU A 135 -8.81 -0.02 5.35
C GLU A 135 -7.69 -0.31 6.35
N ALA A 136 -7.66 0.39 7.48
CA ALA A 136 -6.71 0.16 8.56
C ALA A 136 -6.81 -1.28 9.12
N ILE A 137 -8.03 -1.79 9.29
CA ILE A 137 -8.25 -3.18 9.73
C ILE A 137 -7.70 -4.18 8.70
N LYS A 138 -7.96 -3.97 7.39
CA LYS A 138 -7.43 -4.82 6.32
C LYS A 138 -5.91 -4.78 6.25
N LEU A 139 -5.32 -3.59 6.37
CA LEU A 139 -3.87 -3.41 6.37
C LEU A 139 -3.22 -4.10 7.58
N ASN A 140 -3.81 -3.96 8.76
CA ASN A 140 -3.31 -4.61 9.97
C ASN A 140 -3.31 -6.13 9.82
N LYS A 141 -4.41 -6.71 9.33
CA LYS A 141 -4.51 -8.16 9.07
C LYS A 141 -3.45 -8.63 8.07
N THR A 142 -3.27 -7.89 6.98
CA THR A 142 -2.25 -8.20 5.96
C THR A 142 -0.84 -8.13 6.53
N THR A 143 -0.58 -7.14 7.39
CA THR A 143 0.71 -6.96 8.07
C THR A 143 0.99 -8.11 9.02
N GLU A 144 -0.01 -8.55 9.80
CA GLU A 144 0.10 -9.69 10.70
C GLU A 144 0.39 -11.00 9.93
N GLU A 145 -0.34 -11.26 8.85
CA GLU A 145 -0.11 -12.44 8.00
C GLU A 145 1.28 -12.40 7.35
N THR A 146 1.72 -11.23 6.90
CA THR A 146 3.07 -11.05 6.32
C THR A 146 4.15 -11.25 7.37
N GLY A 147 3.94 -10.76 8.59
CA GLY A 147 4.83 -10.97 9.74
C GLY A 147 5.00 -12.46 10.05
N LYS A 148 3.90 -13.21 10.17
CA LYS A 148 3.95 -14.67 10.40
C LYS A 148 4.71 -15.41 9.31
N ARG A 149 4.46 -15.08 8.04
CA ARG A 149 5.17 -15.69 6.90
C ARG A 149 6.65 -15.33 6.86
N LEU A 150 7.02 -14.15 7.35
CA LEU A 150 8.42 -13.74 7.46
C LEU A 150 9.11 -14.52 8.57
N ASP A 151 8.48 -14.63 9.75
CA ASP A 151 9.01 -15.41 10.88
C ASP A 151 9.22 -16.87 10.51
N GLU A 152 8.26 -17.50 9.81
CA GLU A 152 8.40 -18.87 9.30
C GLU A 152 9.59 -19.01 8.35
N ARG A 153 9.80 -18.05 7.43
CA ARG A 153 10.96 -18.07 6.52
C ARG A 153 12.27 -17.87 7.24
N VAL A 154 12.32 -16.96 8.21
CA VAL A 154 13.52 -16.70 9.02
C VAL A 154 13.88 -17.93 9.85
N ASN A 155 12.90 -18.56 10.49
CA ASN A 155 13.11 -19.81 11.23
C ASN A 155 13.61 -20.93 10.31
N GLY A 156 12.98 -21.12 9.14
CA GLY A 156 13.44 -22.09 8.15
C GLY A 156 14.86 -21.80 7.65
N PHE A 157 15.22 -20.53 7.47
CA PHE A 157 16.60 -20.14 7.10
C PHE A 157 17.61 -20.46 8.21
N HIS A 158 17.26 -20.25 9.48
CA HIS A 158 18.11 -20.62 10.62
C HIS A 158 18.34 -22.13 10.69
N GLU A 159 17.29 -22.94 10.52
CA GLU A 159 17.41 -24.41 10.49
C GLU A 159 18.33 -24.89 9.35
N GLN A 160 18.15 -24.34 8.15
CA GLN A 160 19.00 -24.63 7.00
C GLN A 160 20.45 -24.19 7.25
N SER A 161 20.66 -23.02 7.83
CA SER A 161 21.99 -22.49 8.14
C SER A 161 22.72 -23.35 9.17
N ILE A 162 22.04 -23.78 10.23
CA ILE A 162 22.60 -24.69 11.24
C ILE A 162 22.96 -26.03 10.60
N THR A 163 22.10 -26.56 9.73
CA THR A 163 22.36 -27.81 8.99
C THR A 163 23.60 -27.70 8.11
N ILE A 164 23.69 -26.63 7.31
CA ILE A 164 24.84 -26.35 6.46
C ILE A 164 26.11 -26.24 7.33
N LEU A 165 26.10 -25.42 8.38
CA LEU A 165 27.24 -25.24 9.28
C LEU A 165 27.67 -26.57 9.92
N GLY A 166 26.72 -27.43 10.30
CA GLY A 166 26.99 -28.77 10.83
C GLY A 166 27.72 -29.66 9.82
N ILE A 167 27.24 -29.71 8.58
CA ILE A 167 27.90 -30.46 7.49
C ILE A 167 29.32 -29.91 7.25
N PHE A 168 29.46 -28.60 7.13
CA PHE A 168 30.77 -27.96 6.94
C PHE A 168 31.74 -28.29 8.08
N SER A 169 31.26 -28.23 9.33
CA SER A 169 32.07 -28.52 10.52
C SER A 169 32.55 -29.97 10.52
N ALA A 170 31.66 -30.93 10.23
CA ALA A 170 32.03 -32.34 10.17
C ALA A 170 33.11 -32.61 9.11
N VAL A 171 32.99 -31.98 7.95
CA VAL A 171 33.95 -32.12 6.86
C VAL A 171 35.32 -31.50 7.21
N VAL A 172 35.34 -30.31 7.83
CA VAL A 172 36.58 -29.67 8.30
C VAL A 172 37.28 -30.50 9.39
N ILE A 173 36.52 -31.01 10.37
CA ILE A 173 37.06 -31.87 11.43
C ILE A 173 37.65 -33.16 10.83
N GLY A 174 36.93 -33.81 9.91
CA GLY A 174 37.42 -34.99 9.19
C GLY A 174 38.73 -34.72 8.45
N PHE A 175 38.82 -33.56 7.78
CA PHE A 175 40.04 -33.14 7.09
C PHE A 175 41.22 -32.87 8.03
N MET A 176 40.99 -32.13 9.12
CA MET A 176 42.03 -31.88 10.13
C MET A 176 42.53 -33.17 10.79
N SER A 177 41.63 -34.12 11.06
CA SER A 177 41.96 -35.44 11.56
C SER A 177 42.83 -36.22 10.56
N GLY A 178 42.43 -36.24 9.28
CA GLY A 178 43.20 -36.86 8.21
C GLY A 178 44.59 -36.27 8.03
N LEU A 179 44.73 -34.94 8.07
CA LEU A 179 46.03 -34.25 8.03
C LEU A 179 46.92 -34.60 9.23
N SER A 180 46.34 -34.71 10.43
CA SER A 180 47.08 -35.08 11.64
C SER A 180 47.61 -36.52 11.55
N MET A 181 46.75 -37.47 11.14
CA MET A 181 47.16 -38.86 10.91
C MET A 181 48.25 -38.97 9.83
N PHE A 182 48.14 -38.18 8.75
CA PHE A 182 49.17 -38.11 7.73
C PHE A 182 50.50 -37.60 8.28
N THR A 183 50.48 -36.49 9.03
CA THR A 183 51.70 -35.91 9.62
C THR A 183 52.38 -36.90 10.56
N ALA A 184 51.60 -37.63 11.36
CA ALA A 184 52.13 -38.68 12.23
C ALA A 184 52.76 -39.84 11.46
N GLY A 185 52.11 -40.32 10.39
CA GLY A 185 52.65 -41.36 9.51
C GLY A 185 53.91 -40.91 8.76
N PHE A 186 53.97 -39.65 8.32
CA PHE A 186 55.12 -39.08 7.65
C PHE A 186 56.35 -39.00 8.58
N ASN A 187 56.15 -38.60 9.85
CA ASN A 187 57.24 -38.50 10.82
C ASN A 187 57.93 -39.86 11.10
N GLN A 188 57.20 -40.97 10.98
CA GLN A 188 57.75 -42.33 11.13
C GLN A 188 58.68 -42.74 9.97
N LEU A 189 58.62 -42.04 8.83
CA LEU A 189 59.44 -42.34 7.65
C LEU A 189 60.78 -41.59 7.64
N SER A 190 61.05 -40.74 8.64
CA SER A 190 62.26 -39.89 8.70
C SER A 190 63.59 -40.63 8.77
N GLU A 191 63.59 -41.93 9.10
CA GLU A 191 64.79 -42.80 9.14
C GLU A 191 64.98 -43.66 7.87
N VAL A 192 64.15 -43.46 6.83
CA VAL A 192 64.10 -44.33 5.64
C VAL A 192 64.75 -43.66 4.41
N ASN A 193 65.18 -44.47 3.44
CA ASN A 193 65.73 -44.01 2.16
C ASN A 193 64.83 -42.97 1.48
N VAL A 194 65.43 -41.88 0.98
CA VAL A 194 64.78 -40.75 0.27
C VAL A 194 63.82 -41.22 -0.83
N TYR A 195 64.09 -42.33 -1.50
CA TYR A 195 63.19 -42.90 -2.52
C TYR A 195 61.84 -43.35 -1.94
N ILE A 196 61.83 -43.98 -0.76
CA ILE A 196 60.61 -44.46 -0.10
C ILE A 196 59.80 -43.28 0.42
N ILE A 197 60.48 -42.29 1.01
CA ILE A 197 59.86 -41.03 1.47
C ILE A 197 59.19 -40.31 0.27
N THR A 198 59.89 -40.18 -0.85
CA THR A 198 59.35 -39.50 -2.04
C THR A 198 58.16 -40.27 -2.62
N PHE A 199 58.25 -41.60 -2.71
CA PHE A 199 57.15 -42.44 -3.20
C PHE A 199 55.90 -42.32 -2.32
N TYR A 200 56.06 -42.40 -0.99
CA TYR A 200 54.97 -42.22 -0.04
C TYR A 200 54.35 -40.82 -0.14
N SER A 201 55.18 -39.77 -0.20
CA SER A 201 54.72 -38.38 -0.33
C SER A 201 53.90 -38.13 -1.60
N VAL A 202 54.24 -38.73 -2.73
CA VAL A 202 53.49 -38.55 -3.98
C VAL A 202 52.14 -39.26 -3.93
N ILE A 203 52.08 -40.48 -3.36
CA ILE A 203 50.81 -41.19 -3.17
C ILE A 203 49.90 -40.40 -2.24
N VAL A 204 50.40 -40.00 -1.07
CA VAL A 204 49.55 -39.28 -0.11
C VAL A 204 49.21 -37.88 -0.60
N GLY A 205 50.13 -37.17 -1.26
CA GLY A 205 49.85 -35.89 -1.90
C GLY A 205 48.74 -35.98 -2.95
N THR A 206 48.66 -37.09 -3.68
CA THR A 206 47.56 -37.35 -4.63
C THR A 206 46.23 -37.54 -3.90
N ILE A 207 46.20 -38.39 -2.86
CA ILE A 207 45.01 -38.62 -2.04
C ILE A 207 44.53 -37.31 -1.39
N LEU A 208 45.45 -36.49 -0.85
CA LEU A 208 45.12 -35.19 -0.25
C LEU A 208 44.55 -34.22 -1.28
N PHE A 209 45.13 -34.16 -2.48
CA PHE A 209 44.61 -33.33 -3.56
C PHE A 209 43.19 -33.73 -3.95
N ASP A 210 42.90 -35.03 -4.06
CA ASP A 210 41.56 -35.54 -4.38
C ASP A 210 40.53 -35.19 -3.30
N ILE A 211 40.91 -35.35 -2.03
CA ILE A 211 40.04 -34.97 -0.90
C ILE A 211 39.76 -33.47 -0.90
N LEU A 212 40.78 -32.63 -1.13
CA LEU A 212 40.63 -31.18 -1.23
C LEU A 212 39.77 -30.76 -2.42
N PHE A 213 39.96 -31.39 -3.58
CA PHE A 213 39.15 -31.12 -4.76
C PHE A 213 37.68 -31.52 -4.54
N MET A 214 37.44 -32.69 -3.94
CA MET A 214 36.10 -33.14 -3.56
C MET A 214 35.45 -32.20 -2.54
N LEU A 215 36.23 -31.67 -1.59
CA LEU A 215 35.76 -30.67 -0.64
C LEU A 215 35.31 -29.39 -1.35
N ILE A 216 36.17 -28.78 -2.16
CA ILE A 216 35.85 -27.56 -2.90
C ILE A 216 34.64 -27.78 -3.83
N PHE A 217 34.57 -28.94 -4.48
CA PHE A 217 33.42 -29.32 -5.32
C PHE A 217 32.13 -29.43 -4.52
N PHE A 218 32.17 -30.04 -3.34
CA PHE A 218 31.02 -30.17 -2.45
C PHE A 218 30.54 -28.81 -1.92
N ILE A 219 31.48 -27.96 -1.49
CA ILE A 219 31.22 -26.58 -1.05
C ILE A 219 30.54 -25.81 -2.17
N ALA A 220 31.12 -25.82 -3.38
CA ALA A 220 30.54 -25.14 -4.52
C ALA A 220 29.13 -25.63 -4.84
N LYS A 221 28.92 -26.95 -4.80
CA LYS A 221 27.60 -27.56 -5.04
C LYS A 221 26.56 -27.15 -3.99
N ILE A 222 26.92 -27.05 -2.71
CA ILE A 222 26.03 -26.53 -1.66
C ILE A 222 25.79 -25.03 -1.81
N SER A 223 26.80 -24.26 -2.21
CA SER A 223 26.70 -22.81 -2.44
C SER A 223 26.03 -22.43 -3.76
N GLY A 224 25.57 -23.40 -4.57
CA GLY A 224 24.92 -23.15 -5.86
C GLY A 224 25.86 -22.67 -6.97
N HIS A 225 27.18 -22.74 -6.76
CA HIS A 225 28.19 -22.37 -7.75
C HIS A 225 28.78 -23.63 -8.41
N SER A 226 29.10 -23.55 -9.71
CA SER A 226 29.80 -24.64 -10.41
C SER A 226 31.30 -24.38 -10.49
N VAL A 227 32.10 -25.31 -9.97
CA VAL A 227 33.56 -25.34 -10.18
C VAL A 227 33.92 -25.89 -11.57
N ALA A 228 32.96 -26.52 -12.25
CA ALA A 228 33.14 -27.05 -13.60
C ALA A 228 33.22 -25.92 -14.63
N ARG A 229 34.15 -26.03 -15.57
CA ARG A 229 34.17 -25.18 -16.76
C ARG A 229 33.01 -25.55 -17.69
N GLU A 230 32.34 -24.55 -18.25
CA GLU A 230 31.32 -24.77 -19.28
C GLU A 230 31.94 -25.51 -20.48
N ALA A 231 31.42 -26.70 -20.76
CA ALA A 231 31.90 -27.56 -21.83
C ALA A 231 30.73 -28.31 -22.48
N LYS A 232 30.70 -28.33 -23.82
CA LYS A 232 29.74 -29.14 -24.58
C LYS A 232 29.85 -30.61 -24.20
N GLU A 233 28.70 -31.25 -24.02
CA GLU A 233 28.64 -32.68 -23.72
C GLU A 233 29.25 -33.50 -24.86
N SER A 234 30.05 -34.48 -24.47
CA SER A 234 30.72 -35.43 -25.35
C SER A 234 30.18 -36.82 -25.07
N LYS A 235 30.09 -37.68 -26.10
CA LYS A 235 29.72 -39.11 -25.95
C LYS A 235 30.67 -39.88 -25.03
N TRP A 236 31.92 -39.44 -24.87
CA TRP A 236 32.93 -40.11 -24.06
C TRP A 236 33.03 -39.42 -22.69
N TRP A 237 32.76 -40.15 -21.59
CA TRP A 237 32.81 -39.56 -20.24
C TRP A 237 34.17 -38.92 -19.99
N ILE A 238 35.27 -39.56 -20.39
CA ILE A 238 36.63 -39.15 -20.01
C ILE A 238 36.96 -37.80 -20.62
N VAL A 239 36.60 -37.63 -21.90
CA VAL A 239 36.78 -36.37 -22.64
C VAL A 239 35.88 -35.27 -22.04
N SER A 240 34.68 -35.63 -21.60
CA SER A 240 33.76 -34.70 -20.94
C SER A 240 34.32 -34.20 -19.61
N THR A 241 34.76 -35.09 -18.73
CA THR A 241 35.33 -34.75 -17.41
C THR A 241 36.65 -34.01 -17.53
N TRP A 242 37.51 -34.37 -18.48
CA TRP A 242 38.77 -33.67 -18.72
C TRP A 242 38.56 -32.22 -19.18
N ARG A 243 37.55 -31.98 -20.04
CA ARG A 243 37.19 -30.61 -20.46
C ARG A 243 36.64 -29.78 -19.30
N ARG A 244 35.90 -30.39 -18.38
CA ARG A 244 35.32 -29.73 -17.21
C ARG A 244 36.36 -29.44 -16.12
N TYR A 245 37.36 -30.32 -15.95
CA TYR A 245 38.36 -30.26 -14.89
C TYR A 245 39.80 -30.51 -15.39
N PRO A 246 40.35 -29.69 -16.30
CA PRO A 246 41.66 -29.94 -16.90
C PRO A 246 42.80 -29.97 -15.88
N TYR A 247 42.71 -29.16 -14.82
CA TYR A 247 43.72 -29.06 -13.77
C TYR A 247 43.89 -30.34 -12.95
N VAL A 248 42.79 -31.05 -12.66
CA VAL A 248 42.82 -32.32 -11.92
C VAL A 248 43.60 -33.36 -12.69
N TYR A 249 43.30 -33.54 -13.98
CA TYR A 249 44.00 -34.50 -14.82
C TYR A 249 45.46 -34.12 -15.07
N CYS A 250 45.77 -32.82 -15.18
CA CYS A 250 47.15 -32.34 -15.28
C CYS A 250 47.96 -32.71 -14.03
N PHE A 251 47.39 -32.51 -12.84
CA PHE A 251 48.02 -32.87 -11.57
C PHE A 251 48.25 -34.39 -11.44
N HIS A 252 47.25 -35.21 -11.77
CA HIS A 252 47.39 -36.67 -11.77
C HIS A 252 48.44 -37.17 -12.76
N PHE A 253 48.46 -36.61 -13.97
CA PHE A 253 49.48 -36.94 -14.96
C PHE A 253 50.88 -36.60 -14.45
N PHE A 254 51.06 -35.41 -13.86
CA PHE A 254 52.31 -35.02 -13.22
C PHE A 254 52.71 -35.99 -12.09
N ALA A 255 51.78 -36.34 -11.20
CA ALA A 255 52.03 -37.28 -10.11
C ALA A 255 52.46 -38.66 -10.63
N LEU A 256 51.82 -39.18 -11.70
CA LEU A 256 52.20 -40.45 -12.34
C LEU A 256 53.60 -40.39 -12.95
N VAL A 257 54.00 -39.27 -13.57
CA VAL A 257 55.36 -39.09 -14.10
C VAL A 257 56.38 -39.14 -12.96
N VAL A 258 56.14 -38.46 -11.84
CA VAL A 258 57.03 -38.48 -10.67
C VAL A 258 57.10 -39.89 -10.04
N LEU A 259 55.97 -40.61 -9.97
CA LEU A 259 55.95 -42.01 -9.52
C LEU A 259 56.76 -42.93 -10.45
N GLY A 260 56.65 -42.74 -11.76
CA GLY A 260 57.44 -43.49 -12.74
C GLY A 260 58.93 -43.24 -12.56
N VAL A 261 59.34 -41.97 -12.45
CA VAL A 261 60.74 -41.57 -12.25
C VAL A 261 61.32 -42.14 -10.95
N THR A 262 60.56 -42.09 -9.84
CA THR A 262 61.00 -42.65 -8.56
C THR A 262 61.11 -44.18 -8.59
N PHE A 263 60.25 -44.86 -9.36
CA PHE A 263 60.34 -46.31 -9.59
C PHE A 263 61.60 -46.69 -10.39
N PHE A 264 61.96 -45.91 -11.43
CA PHE A 264 63.18 -46.15 -12.24
C PHE A 264 64.48 -45.80 -11.51
N LEU A 265 64.46 -44.79 -10.63
CA LEU A 265 65.61 -44.39 -9.82
C LEU A 265 65.83 -45.28 -8.59
N LYS A 266 64.93 -46.24 -8.33
CA LYS A 266 65.07 -47.19 -7.22
C LYS A 266 66.43 -47.89 -7.36
N PRO A 267 67.34 -47.79 -6.37
CA PRO A 267 68.62 -48.47 -6.43
C PRO A 267 68.35 -49.97 -6.55
N LYS A 268 68.92 -50.58 -7.60
CA LYS A 268 68.99 -52.04 -7.70
C LYS A 268 69.90 -52.49 -6.56
N VAL A 269 69.30 -53.01 -5.49
CA VAL A 269 70.02 -53.79 -4.48
C VAL A 269 70.61 -55.01 -5.17
#